data_AF-A0A8C6UHM3-F1
#
_entry.id   AF-A0A8C6UHM3-F1
#
_cell.length_a   1.000
_cell.length_b   1.000
_cell.length_c   1.000
_cell.angle_alpha   90.00
_cell.angle_beta   90.00
_cell.angle_gamma   90.00
#
_symmetry.space_group_name_H-M   'P 1'
#
loop_
_entity.id
_entity.type
_entity.pdbx_description
1 polymer ?
#
loop_
_entity_poly.entity_id
_entity_poly.type
_entity_poly.pdbx_seq_one_letter_code
_entity_poly.pdbx_strand_id
1 'polypeptide(L)'
;LISISFKSRLLSVCLRSAQRDADDCRSCLECSRDNGCVRCPERLFLFLQRDGMSHHGTCLLTCPPGHYEQKGKDMNRCMKCRSLDCEHCFSRDFCTKCKAGFQLYKGKCLSRCPQGTFPHHTDCLGECIWSEWGVCQRDGATCGYRWGKQTRTRGTSDNQTTTYCPLQAEMQRCRMKKRCTYRAGISKQYLYSPLLVVRQRISTRTVSSHFLVCF
;
A
#
# COMPACT_ATOMS: atom_id res chain seq x y z
N LEU A 1 13.99 53.90 -28.32
CA LEU A 1 13.25 52.62 -28.32
C LEU A 1 13.53 51.74 -27.09
N ILE A 2 14.67 51.87 -26.40
CA ILE A 2 15.01 51.07 -25.20
C ILE A 2 14.21 51.50 -23.93
N SER A 3 13.86 52.79 -23.80
CA SER A 3 13.15 53.33 -22.62
C SER A 3 11.65 52.97 -22.55
N ILE A 4 11.03 52.55 -23.66
CA ILE A 4 9.59 52.23 -23.73
C ILE A 4 9.35 50.79 -23.23
N SER A 5 10.30 49.87 -23.45
CA SER A 5 10.19 48.47 -23.00
C SER A 5 10.40 48.27 -21.50
N PHE A 6 11.06 49.21 -20.80
CA PHE A 6 11.23 49.15 -19.35
C PHE A 6 9.99 49.64 -18.60
N LYS A 7 9.35 50.71 -19.08
CA LYS A 7 8.07 51.20 -18.53
C LYS A 7 6.95 50.16 -18.67
N SER A 8 6.88 49.43 -19.79
CA SER A 8 5.87 48.38 -20.00
C SER A 8 6.09 47.14 -19.13
N ARG A 9 7.34 46.73 -18.87
CA ARG A 9 7.65 45.63 -17.94
C ARG A 9 7.35 46.01 -16.49
N LEU A 10 7.67 47.24 -16.07
CA LEU A 10 7.36 47.72 -14.71
C LEU A 10 5.84 47.86 -14.49
N LEU A 11 5.08 48.41 -15.45
CA LEU A 11 3.62 48.45 -15.40
C LEU A 11 2.99 47.05 -15.36
N SER A 12 3.52 46.08 -16.12
CA SER A 12 3.08 44.68 -16.06
C SER A 12 3.36 44.02 -14.71
N VAL A 13 4.45 44.37 -14.02
CA VAL A 13 4.78 43.83 -12.69
C VAL A 13 3.88 44.47 -11.63
N CYS A 14 3.65 45.78 -11.70
CA CYS A 14 2.72 46.49 -10.81
C CYS A 14 1.26 46.03 -10.98
N LEU A 15 0.78 45.81 -12.21
CA LEU A 15 -0.56 45.23 -12.42
C LEU A 15 -0.65 43.81 -11.84
N ARG A 16 0.38 42.96 -12.01
CA ARG A 16 0.40 41.61 -11.42
C ARG A 16 0.48 41.62 -9.90
N SER A 17 1.11 42.62 -9.29
CA SER A 17 1.12 42.81 -7.83
C SER A 17 -0.25 43.27 -7.34
N ALA A 18 -0.81 44.31 -7.96
CA ALA A 18 -2.11 44.86 -7.61
C ALA A 18 -3.28 43.88 -7.84
N GLN A 19 -3.16 42.96 -8.80
CA GLN A 19 -4.12 41.86 -9.00
C GLN A 19 -3.98 40.70 -8.02
N ARG A 20 -2.80 40.52 -7.38
CA ARG A 20 -2.65 39.54 -6.27
C ARG A 20 -3.26 40.12 -4.99
N ASP A 21 -2.94 41.37 -4.67
CA ASP A 21 -3.43 42.06 -3.48
C ASP A 21 -4.97 42.20 -3.43
N ALA A 22 -5.64 42.30 -4.59
CA ALA A 22 -7.09 42.45 -4.68
C ALA A 22 -7.87 41.11 -4.66
N ASP A 23 -7.21 39.98 -4.91
CA ASP A 23 -7.82 38.65 -4.91
C ASP A 23 -7.56 37.92 -3.57
N ASP A 24 -6.40 38.17 -2.95
CA ASP A 24 -5.97 37.60 -1.66
C ASP A 24 -6.92 37.96 -0.49
N CYS A 25 -7.63 39.08 -0.56
CA CYS A 25 -8.54 39.54 0.49
C CYS A 25 -10.04 39.37 0.19
N ARG A 26 -10.44 38.76 -0.93
CA ARG A 26 -11.88 38.50 -1.21
C ARG A 26 -12.48 37.38 -0.37
N SER A 27 -11.67 36.41 0.05
CA SER A 27 -12.09 35.22 0.80
C SER A 27 -11.63 35.24 2.27
N CYS A 28 -11.33 36.43 2.79
CA CYS A 28 -10.74 36.66 4.10
C CYS A 28 -11.74 37.35 5.04
N LEU A 29 -11.74 37.01 6.33
CA LEU A 29 -12.57 37.68 7.35
C LEU A 29 -11.96 39.02 7.79
N GLU A 30 -10.64 39.03 8.01
CA GLU A 30 -9.90 40.21 8.46
C GLU A 30 -8.66 40.40 7.60
N CYS A 31 -8.63 41.47 6.80
CA CYS A 31 -7.54 41.79 5.89
C CYS A 31 -6.79 43.04 6.34
N SER A 32 -5.47 42.99 6.26
CA SER A 32 -4.54 44.12 6.47
C SER A 32 -3.90 44.47 5.14
N ARG A 33 -3.68 45.77 4.89
CA ARG A 33 -3.06 46.24 3.64
C ARG A 33 -1.63 45.74 3.47
N ASP A 34 -0.87 45.65 4.57
CA ASP A 34 0.56 45.31 4.51
C ASP A 34 0.81 43.80 4.74
N ASN A 35 -0.05 43.16 5.55
CA ASN A 35 0.13 41.75 5.94
C ASN A 35 -0.81 40.79 5.21
N GLY A 36 -1.67 41.28 4.31
CA GLY A 36 -2.69 40.47 3.65
C GLY A 36 -3.75 39.97 4.62
N CYS A 37 -4.25 38.76 4.37
CA CYS A 37 -5.26 38.14 5.22
C CYS A 37 -4.70 37.73 6.59
N VAL A 38 -5.33 38.23 7.65
CA VAL A 38 -4.99 37.92 9.05
C VAL A 38 -5.86 36.77 9.58
N ARG A 39 -7.13 36.70 9.15
CA ARG A 39 -8.08 35.70 9.63
C ARG A 39 -8.91 35.08 8.49
N CYS A 40 -8.86 33.76 8.40
CA CYS A 40 -9.62 32.97 7.44
C CYS A 40 -10.91 32.39 8.06
N PRO A 41 -11.96 32.15 7.25
CA PRO A 41 -13.08 31.29 7.63
C PRO A 41 -12.62 29.89 8.04
N GLU A 42 -13.38 29.21 8.90
CA GLU A 42 -13.03 27.88 9.43
C GLU A 42 -12.86 26.79 8.36
N ARG A 43 -13.40 26.97 7.16
CA ARG A 43 -13.26 26.02 6.05
C ARG A 43 -11.96 26.18 5.26
N LEU A 44 -11.22 27.27 5.48
CA LEU A 44 -10.00 27.61 4.77
C LEU A 44 -8.80 27.58 5.72
N PHE A 45 -7.62 27.41 5.15
CA PHE A 45 -6.34 27.40 5.86
C PHE A 45 -5.58 28.69 5.57
N LEU A 46 -5.12 29.36 6.62
CA LEU A 46 -4.23 30.51 6.50
C LEU A 46 -2.82 30.05 6.10
N PHE A 47 -2.36 30.51 4.94
CA PHE A 47 -1.02 30.33 4.45
C PHE A 47 -0.24 31.65 4.57
N LEU A 48 0.91 31.60 5.22
CA LEU A 48 1.79 32.78 5.39
C LEU A 48 2.98 32.67 4.43
N GLN A 49 3.01 33.52 3.43
CA GLN A 49 4.14 33.68 2.53
C GLN A 49 5.11 34.72 3.10
N ARG A 50 6.38 34.34 3.25
CA ARG A 50 7.44 35.25 3.68
C ARG A 50 8.15 35.82 2.45
N ASP A 51 8.17 37.14 2.32
CA ASP A 51 8.96 37.87 1.33
C ASP A 51 9.91 38.83 2.06
N GLY A 52 11.17 38.43 2.19
CA GLY A 52 12.16 39.15 3.00
C GLY A 52 11.75 39.27 4.48
N MET A 53 11.41 40.50 4.89
CA MET A 53 10.98 40.85 6.25
C MET A 53 9.46 40.92 6.41
N SER A 54 8.69 40.95 5.31
CA SER A 54 7.24 40.99 5.35
C SER A 54 6.65 39.58 5.26
N HIS A 55 5.52 39.40 5.95
CA HIS A 55 4.74 38.17 5.91
C HIS A 55 3.36 38.52 5.37
N HIS A 56 2.97 37.90 4.27
CA HIS A 56 1.67 38.09 3.65
C HIS A 56 0.81 36.84 3.85
N GLY A 57 -0.42 37.01 4.31
CA GLY A 57 -1.36 35.93 4.55
C GLY A 57 -2.38 35.75 3.42
N THR A 58 -2.63 34.50 3.03
CA THR A 58 -3.65 34.12 2.04
C THR A 58 -4.49 32.97 2.59
N CYS A 59 -5.79 32.96 2.31
CA CYS A 59 -6.67 31.82 2.65
C CYS A 59 -6.75 30.83 1.49
N LEU A 60 -6.38 29.57 1.74
CA LEU A 60 -6.40 28.50 0.75
C LEU A 60 -7.32 27.36 1.20
N LEU A 61 -7.94 26.66 0.24
CA LEU A 61 -8.69 25.44 0.54
C LEU A 61 -7.76 24.26 0.87
N THR A 62 -6.61 24.19 0.19
CA THR A 62 -5.62 23.13 0.33
C THR A 62 -4.24 23.76 0.40
N CYS A 63 -3.40 23.28 1.33
CA CYS A 63 -2.06 23.83 1.51
C CYS A 63 -1.13 23.46 0.33
N PRO A 64 -0.20 24.35 -0.04
CA PRO A 64 0.76 24.09 -1.11
C PRO A 64 1.78 22.99 -0.71
N PRO A 65 2.50 22.39 -1.68
CA PRO A 65 3.50 21.36 -1.38
C PRO A 65 4.57 21.87 -0.39
N GLY A 66 5.05 20.96 0.46
CA GLY A 66 5.94 21.26 1.59
C GLY A 66 5.23 21.80 2.84
N HIS A 67 3.89 21.89 2.82
CA HIS A 67 3.08 22.28 3.96
C HIS A 67 2.01 21.21 4.27
N TYR A 68 1.60 21.15 5.53
CA TYR A 68 0.48 20.34 6.00
C TYR A 68 -0.61 21.19 6.61
N GLU A 69 -1.82 20.66 6.55
CA GLU A 69 -3.02 21.24 7.12
C GLU A 69 -3.03 21.03 8.63
N GLN A 70 -2.85 22.11 9.39
CA GLN A 70 -2.99 22.07 10.84
C GLN A 70 -4.31 22.69 11.24
N LYS A 71 -5.18 21.88 11.85
CA LYS A 71 -6.39 22.37 12.52
C LYS A 71 -6.02 22.89 13.90
N GLY A 72 -6.04 24.22 14.05
CA GLY A 72 -5.83 24.88 15.33
C GLY A 72 -7.15 25.05 16.09
N LYS A 73 -7.06 25.31 17.39
CA LYS A 73 -8.24 25.61 18.22
C LYS A 73 -8.94 26.91 17.79
N ASP A 74 -8.15 27.89 17.33
CA ASP A 74 -8.64 29.22 16.99
C ASP A 74 -8.73 29.44 15.47
N MET A 75 -7.82 28.86 14.69
CA MET A 75 -7.82 28.96 13.23
C MET A 75 -7.02 27.82 12.58
N ASN A 76 -7.40 27.47 11.35
CA ASN A 76 -6.70 26.50 10.53
C ASN A 76 -5.53 27.16 9.78
N ARG A 77 -4.36 26.53 9.78
CA ARG A 77 -3.13 27.11 9.21
C ARG A 77 -2.37 26.07 8.40
N CYS A 78 -1.67 26.55 7.37
CA CYS A 78 -0.69 25.76 6.63
C CYS A 78 0.66 25.84 7.34
N MET A 79 1.14 24.72 7.84
CA MET A 79 2.41 24.63 8.55
C MET A 79 3.46 23.93 7.70
N LYS A 80 4.71 24.39 7.76
CA LYS A 80 5.81 23.75 7.03
C LYS A 80 6.08 22.34 7.56
N CYS A 81 6.30 21.40 6.64
CA CYS A 81 6.82 20.08 6.99
C CYS A 81 8.21 20.20 7.65
N ARG A 82 8.54 19.29 8.59
CA ARG A 82 9.90 19.27 9.18
C ARG A 82 10.95 18.89 8.14
N SER A 83 10.65 17.88 7.32
CA SER A 83 11.57 17.37 6.31
C SER A 83 11.44 18.16 5.01
N LEU A 84 12.56 18.71 4.52
CA LEU A 84 12.61 19.44 3.25
C LEU A 84 12.46 18.51 2.04
N ASP A 85 12.73 17.23 2.22
CA ASP A 85 12.63 16.19 1.18
C ASP A 85 11.20 15.63 1.04
N CYS A 86 10.26 16.16 1.81
CA CYS A 86 8.86 15.78 1.79
C CYS A 86 8.06 16.73 0.89
N GLU A 87 7.25 16.17 -0.02
CA GLU A 87 6.32 16.90 -0.88
C GLU A 87 5.00 17.15 -0.15
N HIS A 88 4.46 16.13 0.52
CA HIS A 88 3.26 16.24 1.34
C HIS A 88 3.47 15.52 2.67
N CYS A 89 3.20 16.22 3.77
CA CYS A 89 3.19 15.64 5.09
C CYS A 89 1.78 15.70 5.69
N PHE A 90 1.44 14.69 6.49
CA PHE A 90 0.19 14.64 7.25
C PHE A 90 0.33 15.41 8.57
N SER A 91 1.49 15.32 9.19
CA SER A 91 1.84 16.03 10.41
C SER A 91 3.25 16.58 10.31
N ARG A 92 3.70 17.33 11.33
CA ARG A 92 5.06 17.89 11.39
C ARG A 92 6.13 16.82 11.12
N ASP A 93 5.93 15.61 11.64
CA ASP A 93 6.94 14.54 11.64
C ASP A 93 6.60 13.36 10.71
N PHE A 94 5.39 13.34 10.14
CA PHE A 94 4.91 12.24 9.31
C PHE A 94 4.67 12.70 7.88
N CYS A 95 5.57 12.30 6.98
CA CYS A 95 5.48 12.48 5.55
C CYS A 95 4.62 11.40 4.91
N THR A 96 3.75 11.79 3.97
CA THR A 96 2.95 10.86 3.16
C THR A 96 3.51 10.70 1.76
N LYS A 97 4.17 11.73 1.22
CA LYS A 97 4.79 11.69 -0.11
C LYS A 97 6.13 12.40 -0.12
N CYS A 98 7.17 11.68 -0.55
CA CYS A 98 8.52 12.22 -0.69
C CYS A 98 8.73 12.86 -2.08
N LYS A 99 9.68 13.79 -2.14
CA LYS A 99 10.16 14.33 -3.41
C LYS A 99 10.83 13.24 -4.24
N ALA A 100 10.87 13.43 -5.55
CA ALA A 100 11.54 12.52 -6.48
C ALA A 100 13.01 12.28 -6.07
N GLY A 101 13.42 11.01 -6.06
CA GLY A 101 14.77 10.59 -5.65
C GLY A 101 14.90 10.20 -4.17
N PHE A 102 13.88 10.43 -3.34
CA PHE A 102 13.84 9.99 -1.94
C PHE A 102 12.88 8.82 -1.75
N GLN A 103 13.22 7.93 -0.83
CA GLN A 103 12.38 6.81 -0.41
C GLN A 103 11.69 7.12 0.93
N LEU A 104 10.41 6.80 1.03
CA LEU A 104 9.60 6.94 2.23
C LEU A 104 9.82 5.72 3.14
N TYR A 105 10.24 5.97 4.38
CA TYR A 105 10.40 4.95 5.41
C TYR A 105 9.82 5.44 6.73
N LYS A 106 8.80 4.74 7.24
CA LYS A 106 8.14 5.05 8.53
C LYS A 106 7.75 6.54 8.67
N GLY A 107 7.24 7.14 7.59
CA GLY A 107 6.84 8.55 7.58
C GLY A 107 8.00 9.55 7.39
N LYS A 108 9.21 9.11 7.04
CA LYS A 108 10.36 9.98 6.77
C LYS A 108 10.91 9.73 5.37
N CYS A 109 11.37 10.77 4.71
CA CYS A 109 12.04 10.66 3.41
C CYS A 109 13.54 10.49 3.62
N LEU A 110 14.12 9.45 3.02
CA LEU A 110 15.54 9.11 3.10
C LEU A 110 16.10 8.96 1.68
N SER A 111 17.36 9.32 1.49
CA SER A 111 18.04 9.13 0.19
C SER A 111 18.37 7.66 -0.10
N ARG A 112 18.61 6.88 0.96
CA ARG A 112 18.83 5.43 0.89
C ARG A 112 18.07 4.73 2.01
N CYS A 113 17.50 3.58 1.68
CA CYS A 113 16.87 2.71 2.66
C CYS A 113 17.89 2.19 3.69
N PRO A 114 17.53 2.15 4.99
CA PRO A 114 18.39 1.62 6.05
C PRO A 114 18.65 0.11 5.89
N GLN A 115 19.64 -0.43 6.62
CA GLN A 115 19.95 -1.86 6.59
C GLN A 115 18.72 -2.71 6.97
N GLY A 116 18.52 -3.82 6.26
CA GLY A 116 17.35 -4.69 6.41
C GLY A 116 16.07 -4.15 5.73
N THR A 117 16.20 -3.16 4.85
CA THR A 117 15.08 -2.68 4.03
C THR A 117 15.51 -2.50 2.59
N PHE A 118 14.59 -2.68 1.65
CA PHE A 118 14.88 -2.58 0.21
C PHE A 118 14.07 -1.43 -0.42
N PRO A 119 14.68 -0.66 -1.34
CA PRO A 119 13.97 0.39 -2.06
C PRO A 119 12.99 -0.23 -3.07
N HIS A 120 11.72 0.15 -2.96
CA HIS A 120 10.66 -0.27 -3.86
C HIS A 120 9.85 0.94 -4.33
N HIS A 121 10.01 1.30 -5.60
CA HIS A 121 9.49 2.55 -6.18
C HIS A 121 9.86 3.78 -5.33
N THR A 122 8.93 4.29 -4.52
CA THR A 122 9.09 5.47 -3.67
C THR A 122 9.20 5.13 -2.19
N ASP A 123 9.12 3.86 -1.79
CA ASP A 123 9.03 3.44 -0.38
C ASP A 123 10.14 2.44 -0.01
N CYS A 124 10.53 2.41 1.26
CA CYS A 124 11.42 1.39 1.82
C CYS A 124 10.59 0.32 2.53
N LEU A 125 10.62 -0.90 2.01
CA LEU A 125 9.92 -2.04 2.60
C LEU A 125 10.85 -2.87 3.50
N GLY A 126 10.29 -3.41 4.58
CA GLY A 126 10.97 -4.34 5.49
C GLY A 126 11.30 -5.68 4.82
N GLU A 127 12.26 -6.41 5.39
CA GLU A 127 12.75 -7.69 4.86
C GLU A 127 11.62 -8.67 4.48
N CYS A 128 11.80 -9.38 3.37
CA CYS A 128 10.98 -10.53 3.01
C CYS A 128 11.20 -11.65 4.04
N ILE A 129 10.23 -11.86 4.93
CA ILE A 129 10.28 -12.88 5.98
C ILE A 129 9.94 -14.25 5.37
N TRP A 130 10.61 -15.29 5.86
CA TRP A 130 10.25 -16.67 5.55
C TRP A 130 8.98 -17.06 6.31
N SER A 131 8.02 -17.67 5.63
CA SER A 131 6.91 -18.33 6.30
C SER A 131 7.44 -19.46 7.18
N GLU A 132 6.64 -19.84 8.18
CA GLU A 132 6.81 -21.11 8.87
C GLU A 132 6.79 -22.28 7.88
N TRP A 133 7.41 -23.41 8.26
CA TRP A 133 7.39 -24.62 7.46
C TRP A 133 5.98 -25.18 7.35
N GLY A 134 5.53 -25.44 6.12
CA GLY A 134 4.28 -26.15 5.87
C GLY A 134 4.28 -27.57 6.44
N VAL A 135 3.10 -28.18 6.51
CA VAL A 135 2.94 -29.54 7.01
C VAL A 135 3.72 -30.53 6.16
N CYS A 136 4.43 -31.46 6.79
CA CYS A 136 5.16 -32.52 6.11
C CYS A 136 4.20 -33.45 5.35
N GLN A 137 4.25 -33.42 4.02
CA GLN A 137 3.35 -34.18 3.15
C GLN A 137 4.09 -34.97 2.06
N ARG A 138 3.45 -36.02 1.57
CA ARG A 138 3.84 -36.76 0.36
C ARG A 138 2.55 -37.13 -0.39
N ASP A 139 2.42 -36.68 -1.63
CA ASP A 139 1.26 -36.94 -2.49
C ASP A 139 -0.10 -36.65 -1.80
N GLY A 140 -0.17 -35.54 -1.06
CA GLY A 140 -1.35 -35.11 -0.29
C GLY A 140 -1.54 -35.81 1.06
N ALA A 141 -0.78 -36.88 1.36
CA ALA A 141 -0.86 -37.59 2.63
C ALA A 141 0.09 -37.00 3.69
N THR A 142 -0.36 -36.89 4.94
CA THR A 142 0.42 -36.42 6.10
C THR A 142 0.97 -37.55 6.97
N CYS A 143 0.59 -38.80 6.69
CA CYS A 143 0.97 -40.00 7.41
C CYS A 143 1.07 -41.21 6.47
N GLY A 144 1.55 -42.36 6.96
CA GLY A 144 1.67 -43.61 6.18
C GLY A 144 3.03 -43.83 5.53
N TYR A 145 3.82 -42.77 5.37
CA TYR A 145 5.18 -42.82 4.82
C TYR A 145 6.25 -42.55 5.89
N ARG A 146 7.50 -42.98 5.63
CA ARG A 146 8.64 -42.70 6.54
C ARG A 146 9.17 -41.27 6.38
N TRP A 147 9.03 -40.69 5.18
CA TRP A 147 9.62 -39.41 4.79
C TRP A 147 8.67 -38.63 3.90
N GLY A 148 8.60 -37.32 4.08
CA GLY A 148 7.83 -36.37 3.26
C GLY A 148 8.67 -35.16 2.87
N LYS A 149 7.99 -34.16 2.31
CA LYS A 149 8.57 -32.84 2.04
C LYS A 149 7.69 -31.78 2.69
N GLN A 150 8.33 -30.74 3.21
CA GLN A 150 7.70 -29.53 3.70
C GLN A 150 8.20 -28.36 2.86
N THR A 151 7.33 -27.40 2.59
CA THR A 151 7.63 -26.21 1.78
C THR A 151 7.41 -24.98 2.62
N ARG A 152 8.31 -24.00 2.53
CA ARG A 152 8.10 -22.65 3.04
C ARG A 152 8.26 -21.65 1.90
N THR A 153 7.53 -20.54 1.97
CA THR A 153 7.60 -19.48 0.98
C THR A 153 8.14 -18.21 1.60
N ARG A 154 8.92 -17.46 0.84
CA ARG A 154 9.40 -16.14 1.23
C ARG A 154 8.42 -15.08 0.70
N GLY A 155 7.93 -14.20 1.56
CA GLY A 155 6.95 -13.18 1.19
C GLY A 155 6.78 -12.08 2.23
N THR A 156 5.92 -11.13 1.93
CA THR A 156 5.42 -10.13 2.88
C THR A 156 4.22 -10.68 3.63
N SER A 157 3.98 -10.19 4.87
CA SER A 157 2.83 -10.61 5.69
C SER A 157 1.47 -10.20 5.10
N ASP A 158 1.45 -9.20 4.22
CA ASP A 158 0.24 -8.77 3.53
C ASP A 158 0.02 -9.59 2.26
N ASN A 159 -1.10 -10.31 2.23
CA ASN A 159 -1.66 -11.03 1.08
C ASN A 159 -2.00 -10.13 -0.12
N GLN A 160 -1.59 -8.87 -0.13
CA GLN A 160 -1.66 -8.00 -1.27
C GLN A 160 -0.24 -7.80 -1.78
N THR A 161 -0.02 -8.40 -2.95
CA THR A 161 1.12 -8.24 -3.87
C THR A 161 2.22 -9.30 -3.84
N THR A 162 1.86 -10.45 -4.43
CA THR A 162 2.68 -11.58 -4.89
C THR A 162 3.79 -11.24 -5.91
N THR A 163 4.20 -9.98 -6.08
CA THR A 163 5.14 -9.56 -7.14
C THR A 163 6.50 -9.08 -6.62
N TYR A 164 6.65 -8.79 -5.31
CA TYR A 164 7.71 -7.89 -4.85
C TYR A 164 8.71 -8.46 -3.83
N CYS A 165 8.51 -9.72 -3.43
CA CYS A 165 9.60 -10.57 -2.98
C CYS A 165 9.78 -11.64 -4.06
N PRO A 166 11.01 -12.03 -4.43
CA PRO A 166 11.17 -13.20 -5.27
C PRO A 166 10.46 -14.35 -4.55
N LEU A 167 9.44 -14.94 -5.20
CA LEU A 167 8.70 -16.08 -4.67
C LEU A 167 9.65 -17.27 -4.64
N GLN A 168 10.47 -17.28 -3.59
CA GLN A 168 11.37 -18.37 -3.29
C GLN A 168 10.59 -19.34 -2.43
N ALA A 169 10.32 -20.50 -3.00
CA ALA A 169 9.82 -21.66 -2.29
C ALA A 169 11.02 -22.54 -1.97
N GLU A 170 11.26 -22.77 -0.68
CA GLU A 170 12.27 -23.71 -0.22
C GLU A 170 11.58 -25.01 0.20
N MET A 171 12.13 -26.14 -0.22
CA MET A 171 11.61 -27.47 0.11
C MET A 171 12.64 -28.24 0.95
N GLN A 172 12.20 -28.74 2.10
CA GLN A 172 13.02 -29.56 2.99
C GLN A 172 12.43 -30.95 3.18
N ARG A 173 13.28 -31.97 3.32
CA ARG A 173 12.85 -33.32 3.70
C ARG A 173 12.52 -33.38 5.19
N CYS A 174 11.39 -34.01 5.50
CA CYS A 174 10.87 -34.10 6.86
C CYS A 174 10.44 -35.54 7.18
N ARG A 175 10.44 -35.90 8.47
CA ARG A 175 10.08 -37.24 8.94
C ARG A 175 8.59 -37.32 9.24
N MET A 176 7.92 -38.33 8.71
CA MET A 176 6.46 -38.48 8.81
C MET A 176 6.06 -39.53 9.85
N LYS A 177 4.81 -39.47 10.31
CA LYS A 177 4.21 -40.52 11.14
C LYS A 177 3.89 -41.74 10.26
N LYS A 178 4.50 -42.88 10.57
CA LYS A 178 4.27 -44.14 9.83
C LYS A 178 2.84 -44.68 9.99
N ARG A 179 2.20 -44.45 11.15
CA ARG A 179 0.82 -44.88 11.40
C ARG A 179 -0.11 -43.67 11.30
N CYS A 180 -1.10 -43.79 10.43
CA CYS A 180 -2.22 -42.86 10.40
C CYS A 180 -3.15 -43.16 11.57
N THR A 181 -3.28 -42.23 12.51
CA THR A 181 -4.33 -42.29 13.52
C THR A 181 -5.61 -41.83 12.86
N TYR A 182 -6.41 -42.76 12.35
CA TYR A 182 -7.77 -42.45 11.95
C TYR A 182 -8.54 -42.03 13.21
N ARG A 183 -8.85 -40.74 13.36
CA ARG A 183 -9.94 -40.34 14.23
C ARG A 183 -11.22 -40.73 13.51
N ALA A 184 -11.89 -41.74 14.02
CA ALA A 184 -13.26 -42.04 13.64
C ALA A 184 -14.13 -40.81 13.94
N GLY A 185 -14.73 -40.22 12.91
CA GLY A 185 -15.79 -39.22 13.05
C GLY A 185 -15.77 -38.09 12.02
N ILE A 186 -16.63 -38.23 11.00
CA ILE A 186 -17.32 -37.15 10.23
C ILE A 186 -16.40 -36.39 9.23
N SER A 187 -16.65 -36.22 7.93
CA SER A 187 -17.74 -36.52 6.98
C SER A 187 -17.15 -36.55 5.55
N LYS A 188 -17.94 -37.09 4.61
CA LYS A 188 -17.67 -37.26 3.17
C LYS A 188 -17.02 -36.04 2.50
N GLN A 189 -16.03 -36.27 1.62
CA GLN A 189 -15.74 -35.37 0.51
C GLN A 189 -15.48 -36.15 -0.79
N TYR A 190 -16.09 -35.64 -1.85
CA TYR A 190 -16.21 -36.16 -3.19
C TYR A 190 -14.88 -36.24 -3.97
N LEU A 191 -14.79 -37.28 -4.82
CA LEU A 191 -14.13 -37.44 -6.14
C LEU A 191 -12.65 -37.01 -6.32
N TYR A 192 -11.79 -37.77 -7.01
CA TYR A 192 -11.91 -38.23 -8.41
C TYR A 192 -10.95 -39.41 -8.69
N SER A 193 -11.41 -40.33 -9.55
CA SER A 193 -10.76 -41.54 -10.08
C SER A 193 -9.51 -41.24 -10.96
N PRO A 194 -8.63 -42.21 -11.27
CA PRO A 194 -8.89 -43.11 -12.42
C PRO A 194 -8.38 -44.57 -12.31
N LEU A 195 -9.07 -45.44 -13.05
CA LEU A 195 -8.59 -46.71 -13.65
C LEU A 195 -8.13 -47.86 -12.75
N LEU A 196 -9.07 -48.77 -12.43
CA LEU A 196 -8.76 -50.18 -12.20
C LEU A 196 -9.40 -51.02 -13.31
N VAL A 197 -8.57 -51.45 -14.26
CA VAL A 197 -8.85 -52.55 -15.18
C VAL A 197 -8.95 -53.82 -14.34
N VAL A 198 -10.18 -54.30 -14.10
CA VAL A 198 -10.41 -55.60 -13.48
C VAL A 198 -10.66 -56.62 -14.60
N ARG A 199 -9.67 -57.50 -14.80
CA ARG A 199 -9.81 -58.73 -15.60
C ARG A 199 -10.95 -59.57 -15.05
N GLN A 200 -12.02 -59.77 -15.83
CA GLN A 200 -13.04 -60.78 -15.53
C GLN A 200 -12.53 -62.16 -15.99
N ARG A 201 -12.39 -63.11 -15.05
CA ARG A 201 -12.34 -64.54 -15.36
C ARG A 201 -13.77 -65.04 -15.53
N ILE A 202 -14.09 -65.46 -16.74
CA ILE A 202 -15.32 -66.19 -17.08
C ILE A 202 -15.25 -67.55 -16.37
N SER A 203 -16.23 -67.85 -15.52
CA SER A 203 -16.49 -69.21 -15.04
C SER A 203 -17.97 -69.50 -15.25
N THR A 204 -18.25 -70.25 -16.30
CA THR A 204 -19.57 -70.77 -16.66
C THR A 204 -20.06 -71.74 -15.59
N ARG A 205 -21.21 -71.46 -14.98
CA ARG A 205 -22.08 -72.49 -14.38
C ARG A 205 -23.54 -72.11 -14.56
N THR A 206 -24.13 -72.80 -15.53
CA THR A 206 -25.53 -73.19 -15.69
C THR A 206 -26.43 -72.96 -14.48
N VAL A 207 -27.50 -72.19 -14.66
CA VAL A 207 -28.73 -72.32 -13.86
C VAL A 207 -29.89 -72.52 -14.82
N SER A 208 -30.52 -73.67 -14.65
CA SER A 208 -31.70 -74.15 -15.37
C SER A 208 -32.94 -73.38 -14.90
N SER A 209 -33.81 -73.10 -15.87
CA SER A 209 -35.28 -73.01 -15.81
C SER A 209 -35.94 -72.36 -14.58
N HIS A 210 -36.69 -71.29 -14.79
CA HIS A 210 -38.15 -71.30 -14.56
C HIS A 210 -38.81 -70.08 -15.23
N PHE A 211 -39.80 -70.40 -16.07
CA PHE A 211 -40.76 -69.50 -16.71
C PHE A 211 -41.55 -68.67 -15.68
N LEU A 212 -41.83 -67.41 -15.98
CA LEU A 212 -43.16 -66.81 -15.79
C LEU A 212 -43.27 -65.48 -16.56
N VAL A 213 -44.09 -65.53 -17.61
CA VAL A 213 -44.67 -64.37 -18.30
C VAL A 213 -45.96 -64.03 -17.58
N CYS A 214 -46.21 -62.76 -17.28
CA CYS A 214 -47.55 -62.22 -17.07
C CYS A 214 -47.57 -60.73 -17.44
N PHE A 215 -48.33 -60.45 -18.51
CA PHE A 215 -48.91 -59.20 -19.05
C PHE A 215 -48.06 -57.93 -19.13
#